data_AF-A0A3D0LVP1-F1
#
_entry.id   AF-A0A3D0LVP1-F1
#
_cell.length_a   1.000
_cell.length_b   1.000
_cell.length_c   1.000
_cell.angle_alpha   90.00
_cell.angle_beta   90.00
_cell.angle_gamma   90.00
#
_symmetry.space_group_name_H-M   'P 1'
#
loop_
_entity.id
_entity.type
_entity.pdbx_description
1 polymer ?
#
loop_
_entity_poly.entity_id
_entity_poly.type
_entity_poly.pdbx_seq_one_letter_code
_entity_poly.pdbx_strand_id
1 'polypeptide(L)'
;MAEAITVARPYAEAIYQLSQEKGNAAEWSQTLRNLTTVAADPQMHPLVDDPNVTPDQIYALFLDLCGKTLSDEGKNLVRTLLDNRRILLL
;
A
#
# COMPACT_ATOMS: atom_id res chain seq x y z
N MET A 1 16.60 2.58 -13.24
CA MET A 1 15.99 1.22 -13.19
C MET A 1 16.82 0.31 -12.26
N ALA A 2 16.87 0.61 -10.96
CA ALA A 2 17.46 -0.28 -9.92
C ALA A 2 17.17 0.19 -8.48
N GLU A 3 16.19 1.07 -8.26
CA GLU A 3 15.99 1.73 -6.95
C GLU A 3 14.64 1.39 -6.28
N ALA A 4 13.68 0.84 -7.03
CA ALA A 4 12.38 0.41 -6.51
C ALA A 4 12.45 -0.88 -5.67
N ILE A 5 13.32 -1.81 -6.06
CA ILE A 5 13.40 -3.17 -5.47
C ILE A 5 14.09 -3.16 -4.10
N THR A 6 15.05 -2.26 -3.89
CA THR A 6 15.86 -2.21 -2.66
C THR A 6 15.09 -1.69 -1.47
N VAL A 7 14.04 -0.91 -1.71
CA VAL A 7 13.25 -0.25 -0.67
C VAL A 7 11.94 -0.99 -0.38
N ALA A 8 11.33 -1.65 -1.37
CA ALA A 8 10.10 -2.41 -1.17
C ALA A 8 10.29 -3.67 -0.31
N ARG A 9 11.50 -4.27 -0.31
CA ARG A 9 11.83 -5.48 0.48
C ARG A 9 11.61 -5.35 1.99
N PRO A 10 12.15 -4.35 2.71
CA PRO A 10 11.96 -4.25 4.16
C PRO A 10 10.48 -4.08 4.54
N TYR A 11 9.68 -3.41 3.72
CA TYR A 11 8.24 -3.30 3.98
C TYR A 11 7.52 -4.64 3.71
N ALA A 12 7.86 -5.34 2.63
CA ALA A 12 7.30 -6.66 2.36
C ALA A 12 7.67 -7.68 3.45
N GLU A 13 8.89 -7.66 3.96
CA GLU A 13 9.32 -8.48 5.10
C GLU A 13 8.58 -8.12 6.39
N ALA A 14 8.43 -6.82 6.70
CA ALA A 14 7.68 -6.39 7.89
C ALA A 14 6.22 -6.84 7.83
N ILE A 15 5.56 -6.71 6.67
CA ILE A 15 4.18 -7.18 6.48
C ILE A 15 4.11 -8.70 6.59
N TYR A 16 5.07 -9.41 5.99
CA TYR A 16 5.12 -10.86 6.06
C TYR A 16 5.32 -11.34 7.50
N GLN A 17 6.23 -10.74 8.27
CA GLN A 17 6.43 -11.03 9.69
C GLN A 17 5.15 -10.75 10.50
N LEU A 18 4.54 -9.58 10.32
CA LEU A 18 3.28 -9.23 10.99
C LEU A 18 2.16 -10.23 10.67
N SER A 19 2.08 -10.65 9.41
CA SER A 19 1.09 -11.63 8.95
C SER A 19 1.32 -13.03 9.53
N GLN A 20 2.59 -13.41 9.75
CA GLN A 20 2.95 -14.66 10.41
C GLN A 20 2.66 -14.61 11.91
N GLU A 21 2.95 -13.49 12.59
CA GLU A 21 2.66 -13.30 14.01
C GLU A 21 1.16 -13.36 14.31
N LYS A 22 0.33 -12.80 13.41
CA LYS A 22 -1.13 -12.83 13.55
C LYS A 22 -1.80 -14.08 12.98
N GLY A 23 -1.07 -14.90 12.22
CA GLY A 23 -1.65 -16.05 11.50
C GLY A 23 -2.57 -15.65 10.33
N ASN A 24 -2.50 -14.40 9.86
CA ASN A 24 -3.39 -13.83 8.85
C ASN A 24 -2.71 -13.67 7.48
N ALA A 25 -1.72 -14.53 7.16
CA ALA A 25 -0.96 -14.47 5.91
C ALA A 25 -1.85 -14.51 4.65
N ALA A 26 -2.92 -15.31 4.66
CA ALA A 26 -3.87 -15.38 3.54
C ALA A 26 -4.64 -14.06 3.34
N GLU A 27 -5.10 -13.47 4.43
CA GLU A 27 -5.85 -12.20 4.44
C GLU A 27 -4.95 -11.03 4.00
N TRP A 28 -3.70 -11.03 4.47
CA TRP A 28 -2.67 -10.08 4.04
C TRP A 28 -2.31 -10.23 2.57
N SER A 29 -2.21 -11.46 2.06
CA SER A 29 -1.95 -11.69 0.64
C SER A 29 -3.06 -11.12 -0.24
N GLN A 30 -4.32 -11.33 0.14
CA GLN A 30 -5.47 -10.74 -0.57
C GLN A 30 -5.49 -9.21 -0.47
N THR A 31 -5.19 -8.68 0.71
CA THR A 31 -5.09 -7.23 0.96
C THR A 31 -4.02 -6.59 0.10
N LEU A 32 -2.80 -7.12 0.12
CA LEU A 32 -1.68 -6.66 -0.70
C LEU A 32 -2.02 -6.72 -2.19
N ARG A 33 -2.68 -7.80 -2.63
CA ARG A 33 -3.05 -7.95 -4.03
C ARG A 33 -4.06 -6.89 -4.48
N ASN A 34 -5.03 -6.56 -3.62
CA ASN A 34 -5.96 -5.46 -3.88
C ASN A 34 -5.23 -4.11 -3.90
N LEU A 35 -4.32 -3.88 -2.94
CA LEU A 35 -3.53 -2.64 -2.88
C LEU A 35 -2.64 -2.48 -4.12
N THR A 36 -1.93 -3.53 -4.55
CA THR A 36 -1.14 -3.51 -5.79
C THR A 36 -2.02 -3.32 -7.02
N THR A 37 -3.22 -3.91 -7.06
CA THR A 37 -4.15 -3.70 -8.19
C THR A 37 -4.57 -2.23 -8.30
N VAL A 38 -4.87 -1.58 -7.17
CA VAL A 38 -5.22 -0.16 -7.13
C VAL A 38 -3.98 0.72 -7.40
N ALA A 39 -2.81 0.38 -6.83
CA ALA A 39 -1.57 1.14 -7.04
C ALA A 39 -1.06 1.04 -8.50
N ALA A 40 -1.25 -0.11 -9.14
CA ALA A 40 -0.92 -0.33 -10.55
C ALA A 40 -1.93 0.32 -11.51
N ASP A 41 -3.03 0.87 -10.99
CA ASP A 41 -4.00 1.57 -11.82
C ASP A 41 -3.35 2.80 -12.47
N PRO A 42 -3.50 3.00 -13.79
CA PRO A 42 -2.90 4.13 -14.49
C PRO A 42 -3.44 5.49 -14.04
N GLN A 43 -4.56 5.55 -13.31
CA GLN A 43 -5.05 6.78 -12.69
C GLN A 43 -4.31 7.12 -11.39
N MET A 44 -3.72 6.13 -10.70
CA MET A 44 -2.95 6.35 -9.47
C MET A 44 -1.59 7.00 -9.73
N HIS A 45 -0.91 6.64 -10.83
CA HIS A 45 0.37 7.23 -11.22
C HIS A 45 0.34 8.77 -11.29
N PRO A 46 -0.54 9.40 -12.09
CA PRO A 46 -0.60 10.85 -12.15
C PRO A 46 -1.10 11.46 -10.84
N LEU A 47 -1.97 10.78 -10.09
CA LEU A 47 -2.44 11.29 -8.79
C LEU A 47 -1.33 11.33 -7.74
N VAL A 48 -0.40 10.37 -7.71
CA VAL A 48 0.74 10.37 -6.78
C VAL A 48 1.83 11.36 -7.23
N ASP A 49 2.00 11.52 -8.54
CA ASP A 49 2.96 12.47 -9.13
C ASP A 49 2.45 13.92 -9.05
N ASP A 50 1.13 14.13 -9.02
CA ASP A 50 0.52 15.45 -8.97
C ASP A 50 0.78 16.14 -7.60
N PRO A 51 1.41 17.33 -7.60
CA PRO A 51 1.72 18.04 -6.36
C PRO A 51 0.50 18.65 -5.66
N ASN A 52 -0.66 18.73 -6.32
CA ASN A 52 -1.91 19.22 -5.73
C ASN A 52 -2.66 18.11 -4.98
N VAL A 53 -2.30 16.85 -5.23
CA VAL A 53 -2.91 15.71 -4.56
C VAL A 53 -2.14 15.43 -3.28
N THR A 54 -2.87 15.46 -2.17
CA THR A 54 -2.32 15.17 -0.85
C THR A 54 -2.33 13.65 -0.59
N PRO A 55 -1.33 13.13 0.16
CA PRO A 55 -1.30 11.72 0.54
C PRO A 55 -2.57 11.28 1.28
N ASP A 56 -3.24 12.20 1.99
CA ASP A 56 -4.50 11.92 2.69
C ASP A 56 -5.68 11.68 1.72
N GLN A 57 -5.71 12.34 0.55
CA GLN A 57 -6.73 12.07 -0.49
C GLN A 57 -6.54 10.69 -1.11
N ILE A 58 -5.30 10.32 -1.40
CA ILE A 58 -4.98 8.99 -1.93
C ILE A 58 -5.32 7.93 -0.86
N TYR A 59 -5.01 8.20 0.41
CA TYR A 59 -5.35 7.33 1.53
C TYR A 59 -6.86 7.12 1.65
N ALA A 60 -7.65 8.18 1.56
CA ALA A 60 -9.11 8.10 1.56
C ALA A 60 -9.62 7.26 0.39
N LEU A 61 -9.02 7.38 -0.81
CA LEU A 61 -9.40 6.57 -1.96
C LEU A 61 -9.09 5.08 -1.75
N PHE A 62 -7.91 4.77 -1.20
CA PHE A 62 -7.55 3.39 -0.86
C PHE A 62 -8.47 2.81 0.22
N LEU A 63 -8.89 3.62 1.20
CA LEU A 63 -9.90 3.23 2.18
C LEU A 63 -11.28 3.04 1.56
N ASP A 64 -11.66 3.84 0.56
CA ASP A 64 -12.95 3.67 -0.12
C ASP A 64 -12.97 2.39 -0.96
N LEU A 65 -11.88 2.13 -1.69
CA LEU A 65 -11.71 0.96 -2.56
C LEU A 65 -11.49 -0.35 -1.79
N CYS A 66 -10.63 -0.32 -0.77
CA CYS A 66 -10.16 -1.52 -0.07
C CYS A 66 -10.54 -1.55 1.42
N GLY A 67 -11.10 -0.48 2.00
CA GLY A 67 -11.37 -0.35 3.44
C GLY A 67 -12.41 -1.32 4.00
N LYS A 68 -13.20 -1.99 3.15
CA LYS A 68 -14.07 -3.10 3.57
C LYS A 68 -13.31 -4.39 3.89
N THR A 69 -12.11 -4.55 3.33
CA THR A 69 -11.26 -5.74 3.49
C THR A 69 -9.94 -5.41 4.20
N LEU A 70 -9.68 -4.14 4.48
CA LEU A 70 -8.48 -3.68 5.17
C LEU A 70 -8.66 -3.71 6.69
N SER A 71 -7.87 -4.56 7.35
CA SER A 71 -7.63 -4.53 8.79
C SER A 71 -6.87 -3.24 9.19
N ASP A 72 -6.94 -2.83 10.46
CA ASP A 72 -6.31 -1.60 10.96
C ASP A 72 -4.80 -1.53 10.66
N GLU A 73 -4.12 -2.66 10.66
CA GLU A 73 -2.71 -2.75 10.28
C GLU A 73 -2.48 -2.47 8.79
N GLY A 74 -3.39 -2.93 7.92
CA GLY A 74 -3.36 -2.61 6.49
C GLY A 74 -3.57 -1.11 6.26
N LYS A 75 -4.43 -0.47 7.07
CA LYS A 75 -4.64 0.98 7.00
C LYS A 75 -3.39 1.74 7.40
N ASN A 76 -2.74 1.32 8.49
CA ASN A 76 -1.45 1.90 8.91
C ASN A 76 -0.36 1.71 7.84
N LEU A 77 -0.32 0.55 7.19
CA LEU A 77 0.63 0.32 6.10
C LEU A 77 0.43 1.31 4.96
N VAL A 78 -0.80 1.43 4.45
CA VAL A 78 -1.10 2.36 3.35
C VAL A 78 -0.74 3.79 3.74
N ARG A 79 -1.02 4.19 4.98
CA ARG A 79 -0.64 5.50 5.52
C ARG A 79 0.88 5.70 5.52
N THR A 80 1.66 4.74 6.00
CA THR A 80 3.13 4.80 5.99
C THR A 80 3.69 4.86 4.56
N LEU A 81 3.13 4.07 3.63
CA LEU A 81 3.57 4.06 2.23
C LEU A 81 3.27 5.40 1.54
N LEU A 82 2.12 6.01 1.82
CA LEU A 82 1.74 7.32 1.28
C LEU A 82 2.54 8.47 1.87
N ASP A 83 2.79 8.43 3.18
CA ASP A 83 3.64 9.41 3.86
C ASP A 83 5.06 9.44 3.24
N ASN A 84 5.56 8.28 2.85
CA ASN A 84 6.85 8.15 2.18
C ASN A 84 6.79 8.38 0.66
N ARG A 85 5.62 8.68 0.06
CA ARG A 85 5.36 8.69 -1.39
C ARG A 85 5.83 7.41 -2.11
N ARG A 86 5.80 6.27 -1.42
CA ARG A 86 6.28 4.97 -1.88
C ARG A 86 5.17 4.02 -2.32
N ILE A 87 3.93 4.48 -2.37
CA ILE A 87 2.79 3.66 -2.80
C ILE A 87 2.95 3.15 -4.25
N LEU A 88 3.68 3.87 -5.11
CA LEU A 88 3.98 3.45 -6.49
C LEU A 88 5.01 2.31 -6.58
N LEU A 89 5.58 1.86 -5.45
CA LEU A 89 6.54 0.75 -5.40
C LEU A 89 5.86 -0.62 -5.14
N LEU A 90 4.54 -0.64 -4.93
CA LEU A 90 3.70 -1.85 -4.79
C LEU A 90 3.43 -2.53 -6.12
#